data_AF-A0A0N5BAG5-F1
#
_entry.id   AF-A0A0N5BAG5-F1
#
_cell.length_a   1.000
_cell.length_b   1.000
_cell.length_c   1.000
_cell.angle_alpha   90.00
_cell.angle_beta   90.00
_cell.angle_gamma   90.00
#
_symmetry.space_group_name_H-M   'P 1'
#
loop_
_entity.id
_entity.type
_entity.pdbx_description
1 polymer ?
#
loop_
_entity_poly.entity_id
_entity_poly.type
_entity_poly.pdbx_seq_one_letter_code
_entity_poly.pdbx_strand_id
1 'polypeptide(L)'
;MESNGTKIKVDKRALVSLKVFPLSLFQECPFLIKIFIIKNQPHPFHLWKNGDFPKDVLYYQTRLSCTLLDLTKFVNDELPEYFKHPTILEFRIIQFDVVENSCHIINIGTTRSDISTNDDNASLERAKFDPGNFLEIVVKPVEIIKQTEDKSFNNDTSRNYDSHRKRTYSNRSEDYSGKRFKYNDDRNFNNRKIEYLLSKGRRYR
;
A
#
# COMPACT_ATOMS: atom_id res chain seq x y z
N MET A 1 51.95 57.46 -36.71
CA MET A 1 50.61 56.99 -37.10
C MET A 1 50.46 55.59 -36.55
N GLU A 2 49.61 55.51 -35.53
CA GLU A 2 49.37 54.33 -34.71
C GLU A 2 48.53 53.28 -35.45
N SER A 3 48.77 52.00 -35.15
CA SER A 3 47.71 50.99 -35.13
C SER A 3 48.07 49.91 -34.12
N ASN A 4 47.58 50.10 -32.89
CA ASN A 4 47.71 49.16 -31.78
C ASN A 4 46.83 47.93 -32.04
N GLY A 5 47.45 46.78 -32.29
CA GLY A 5 46.76 45.49 -32.38
C GLY A 5 46.44 44.94 -31.00
N THR A 6 45.21 45.13 -30.54
CA THR A 6 44.72 44.55 -29.27
C THR A 6 44.43 43.07 -29.48
N LYS A 7 45.32 42.18 -29.01
CA LYS A 7 45.03 40.74 -28.89
C LYS A 7 43.97 40.54 -27.81
N ILE A 8 42.75 40.25 -28.22
CA ILE A 8 41.69 39.80 -27.31
C ILE A 8 42.05 38.40 -26.83
N LYS A 9 42.47 38.31 -25.56
CA LYS A 9 42.71 37.04 -24.88
C LYS A 9 41.34 36.54 -24.40
N VAL A 10 40.78 35.57 -25.11
CA VAL A 10 39.51 34.93 -24.71
C VAL A 10 39.78 34.13 -23.44
N ASP A 11 39.34 34.66 -22.30
CA ASP A 11 39.39 33.95 -21.02
C ASP A 11 38.45 32.74 -21.06
N LYS A 12 39.05 31.54 -21.19
CA LYS A 12 38.36 30.24 -21.18
C LYS A 12 37.64 29.91 -19.86
N ARG A 13 37.64 30.84 -18.90
CA ARG A 13 36.97 30.74 -17.59
C ARG A 13 35.61 31.42 -17.56
N ALA A 14 35.22 32.11 -18.65
CA ALA A 14 33.90 32.70 -18.83
C ALA A 14 32.91 31.79 -19.57
N LEU A 15 33.21 30.48 -19.70
CA LEU A 15 32.14 29.49 -19.83
C LEU A 15 31.49 29.31 -18.45
N VAL A 16 30.81 30.39 -18.08
CA VAL A 16 29.79 30.44 -17.05
C VAL A 16 28.98 29.17 -17.17
N SER A 17 28.81 28.52 -16.03
CA SER A 17 27.88 27.44 -15.75
C SER A 17 26.53 27.66 -16.42
N LEU A 18 26.46 27.38 -17.72
CA LEU A 18 25.23 27.09 -18.40
C LEU A 18 24.85 25.76 -17.80
N LYS A 19 23.99 25.83 -16.77
CA LYS A 19 23.16 24.71 -16.32
C LYS A 19 22.74 24.01 -17.59
N VAL A 20 23.34 22.84 -17.85
CA VAL A 20 22.94 21.98 -18.95
C VAL A 20 21.50 21.62 -18.61
N PHE A 21 20.54 22.41 -19.11
CA PHE A 21 19.17 21.95 -19.20
C PHE A 21 19.27 20.71 -20.08
N PRO A 22 18.93 19.52 -19.56
CA PRO A 22 19.03 18.32 -20.35
C PRO A 22 18.19 18.55 -21.62
N LEU A 23 18.85 18.52 -22.78
CA LEU A 23 18.25 18.79 -24.09
C LEU A 23 17.03 17.91 -24.37
N SER A 24 16.87 16.80 -23.65
CA SER A 24 15.72 15.90 -23.71
C SER A 24 14.40 16.53 -23.21
N LEU A 25 14.43 17.52 -22.32
CA LEU A 25 13.18 18.18 -21.84
C LEU A 25 12.49 19.01 -22.94
N PHE A 26 13.20 19.37 -24.00
CA PHE A 26 12.65 20.09 -25.15
C PHE A 26 11.94 19.17 -26.16
N GLN A 27 12.12 17.85 -26.05
CA GLN A 27 11.63 16.91 -27.06
C GLN A 27 10.20 16.42 -26.80
N GLU A 28 9.71 16.52 -25.56
CA GLU A 28 8.34 16.17 -25.20
C GLU A 28 7.48 17.42 -24.95
N CYS A 29 6.40 17.53 -25.73
CA CYS A 29 5.38 18.56 -25.52
C CYS A 29 4.67 18.31 -24.19
N PRO A 30 4.55 19.32 -23.31
CA PRO A 30 3.77 19.17 -22.09
C PRO A 30 2.29 19.01 -22.43
N PHE A 31 1.58 18.24 -21.61
CA PHE A 31 0.13 18.04 -21.70
C PHE A 31 -0.54 18.35 -20.37
N LEU A 32 -1.85 18.60 -20.43
CA LEU A 32 -2.66 18.82 -19.25
C LEU A 32 -3.25 17.49 -18.78
N ILE A 33 -2.98 17.10 -17.53
CA ILE A 33 -3.65 15.97 -16.89
C ILE A 33 -4.77 16.44 -15.99
N LYS A 34 -5.83 15.62 -15.93
CA LYS A 34 -6.94 15.77 -15.00
C LYS A 34 -6.75 14.79 -13.84
N ILE A 35 -6.61 15.32 -12.63
CA ILE A 35 -6.33 14.57 -11.42
C ILE A 35 -7.55 14.64 -10.50
N PHE A 36 -8.09 13.49 -10.10
CA PHE A 36 -9.14 13.38 -9.11
C PHE A 36 -8.52 13.07 -7.74
N ILE A 37 -8.84 13.91 -6.75
CA ILE A 37 -8.38 13.73 -5.38
C ILE A 37 -9.49 13.07 -4.57
N ILE A 38 -9.16 11.99 -3.88
CA ILE A 38 -10.14 11.22 -3.10
C ILE A 38 -9.57 10.93 -1.72
N LYS A 39 -10.43 11.00 -0.70
CA LYS A 39 -10.05 10.79 0.69
C LYS A 39 -10.34 9.36 1.11
N ASN A 40 -9.39 8.73 1.80
CA ASN A 40 -9.49 7.46 2.53
C ASN A 40 -9.72 6.22 1.66
N GLN A 41 -10.72 6.24 0.77
CA GLN A 41 -11.09 5.09 -0.05
C GLN A 41 -11.16 5.49 -1.53
N PRO A 42 -10.73 4.61 -2.45
CA PRO A 42 -10.79 4.87 -3.87
C PRO A 42 -12.23 5.03 -4.38
N HIS A 43 -12.42 5.75 -5.48
CA HIS A 43 -13.75 5.88 -6.08
C HIS A 43 -14.22 4.51 -6.57
N PRO A 44 -15.45 4.09 -6.22
CA PRO A 44 -15.97 2.81 -6.67
C PRO A 44 -15.95 2.68 -8.19
N PHE A 45 -15.39 1.58 -8.68
CA PHE A 45 -15.19 1.31 -10.11
C PHE A 45 -16.46 1.54 -10.96
N HIS A 46 -17.62 1.09 -10.47
CA HIS A 46 -18.89 1.17 -11.19
C HIS A 46 -19.39 2.61 -11.41
N LEU A 47 -18.96 3.57 -10.59
CA LEU A 47 -19.37 4.98 -10.70
C LEU A 47 -18.66 5.67 -11.87
N TRP A 48 -17.39 5.33 -12.12
CA TRP A 48 -16.64 5.82 -13.29
C TRP A 48 -17.38 5.50 -14.61
N LYS A 49 -17.92 4.28 -14.73
CA LYS A 49 -18.67 3.85 -15.92
C LYS A 49 -19.97 4.62 -16.13
N ASN A 50 -20.61 5.05 -15.03
CA ASN A 50 -21.88 5.78 -15.08
C ASN A 50 -21.68 7.29 -15.30
N GLY A 51 -20.44 7.75 -15.42
CA GLY A 51 -20.12 9.18 -15.51
C GLY A 51 -20.26 9.93 -14.20
N ASP A 52 -20.30 9.22 -13.06
CA ASP A 52 -20.26 9.83 -11.74
C ASP A 52 -18.80 9.98 -11.31
N PHE A 53 -18.34 11.22 -11.20
CA PHE A 53 -16.95 11.56 -10.97
C PHE A 53 -16.76 12.24 -9.61
N PRO A 54 -15.61 12.04 -8.94
CA PRO A 54 -15.27 12.80 -7.74
C PRO A 54 -15.28 14.31 -8.00
N LYS A 55 -15.65 15.09 -6.97
CA LYS A 55 -15.79 16.54 -7.07
C LYS A 55 -14.45 17.27 -7.04
N ASP A 56 -13.50 16.77 -6.25
CA ASP A 56 -12.20 17.42 -6.04
C ASP A 56 -11.29 17.08 -7.22
N VAL A 57 -11.11 18.06 -8.12
CA VAL A 57 -10.35 17.90 -9.37
C VAL A 57 -9.26 18.96 -9.44
N LEU A 58 -8.05 18.52 -9.74
CA LEU A 58 -6.91 19.38 -10.06
C LEU A 58 -6.51 19.21 -11.52
N TYR A 59 -5.96 20.28 -12.09
CA TYR A 59 -5.39 20.29 -13.43
C TYR A 59 -3.90 20.59 -13.34
N TYR A 60 -3.08 19.73 -13.92
CA TYR A 60 -1.63 19.86 -13.85
C TYR A 60 -0.99 19.75 -15.23
N GLN A 61 -0.16 20.73 -15.58
CA GLN A 61 0.60 20.69 -16.83
C GLN A 61 1.90 19.92 -16.60
N THR A 62 2.08 18.81 -17.30
CA THR A 62 3.19 17.87 -17.04
C THR A 62 3.69 17.18 -18.31
N ARG A 63 4.65 16.26 -18.14
CA ARG A 63 5.23 15.40 -19.18
C ARG A 63 5.17 13.92 -18.77
N LEU A 64 5.46 13.00 -19.69
CA LEU A 64 5.44 11.56 -19.39
C LEU A 64 6.55 11.17 -18.41
N SER A 65 7.66 11.90 -18.41
CA SER A 65 8.75 11.77 -17.43
C SER A 65 8.37 12.15 -15.99
N CYS A 66 7.20 12.72 -15.75
CA CYS A 66 6.75 13.09 -14.41
C CYS A 66 6.63 11.89 -13.48
N THR A 67 7.24 12.02 -12.29
CA THR A 67 7.29 10.94 -11.30
C THR A 67 6.15 11.05 -10.29
N LEU A 68 5.86 9.95 -9.58
CA LEU A 68 4.90 9.97 -8.48
C LEU A 68 5.32 10.93 -7.37
N LEU A 69 6.63 11.13 -7.15
CA LEU A 69 7.13 12.13 -6.22
C LEU A 69 6.78 13.56 -6.65
N ASP A 70 6.90 13.87 -7.94
CA ASP A 70 6.55 15.21 -8.47
C ASP A 70 5.05 15.47 -8.30
N LEU A 71 4.21 14.47 -8.60
CA LEU A 71 2.77 14.55 -8.37
C LEU A 71 2.43 14.70 -6.88
N THR A 72 3.16 14.02 -6.00
CA THR A 72 2.99 14.15 -4.54
C THR A 72 3.27 15.58 -4.09
N LYS A 73 4.37 16.19 -4.58
CA LYS A 73 4.71 17.58 -4.27
C LYS A 73 3.66 18.55 -4.79
N PHE A 74 3.21 18.36 -6.03
CA PHE A 74 2.14 19.18 -6.60
C PHE A 74 0.86 19.14 -5.75
N VAL A 75 0.40 17.96 -5.33
CA VAL A 75 -0.80 17.83 -4.50
C VAL A 75 -0.59 18.45 -3.12
N ASN A 76 0.63 18.40 -2.55
CA ASN A 76 0.97 19.06 -1.30
C ASN A 76 0.95 20.59 -1.40
N ASP A 77 1.44 21.14 -2.51
CA ASP A 77 1.45 22.58 -2.74
C ASP A 77 0.04 23.13 -2.98
N GLU A 78 -0.81 22.39 -3.70
CA GLU A 78 -2.20 22.78 -3.98
C GLU A 78 -3.16 22.53 -2.82
N LEU A 79 -2.99 21.43 -2.09
CA LEU A 79 -3.90 21.00 -1.02
C LEU A 79 -3.15 20.67 0.28
N PRO A 80 -2.46 21.65 0.89
CA PRO A 80 -1.61 21.44 2.07
C PRO A 80 -2.40 20.93 3.29
N GLU A 81 -3.72 21.10 3.32
CA GLU A 81 -4.57 20.63 4.41
C GLU A 81 -4.55 19.12 4.59
N TYR A 82 -4.33 18.34 3.53
CA TYR A 82 -4.24 16.89 3.64
C TYR A 82 -2.92 16.42 4.22
N PHE A 83 -1.86 17.23 4.10
CA PHE A 83 -0.48 16.86 4.46
C PHE A 83 -0.07 17.35 5.86
N LYS A 84 -1.02 17.82 6.67
CA LYS A 84 -0.77 18.20 8.08
C LYS A 84 -0.25 17.04 8.93
N HIS A 85 -0.58 15.83 8.52
CA HIS A 85 -0.08 14.58 9.11
C HIS A 85 0.60 13.77 8.01
N PRO A 86 1.46 12.79 8.36
CA PRO A 86 1.96 11.84 7.39
C PRO A 86 0.81 11.20 6.61
N THR A 87 0.91 11.21 5.29
CA THR A 87 -0.13 10.73 4.37
C THR A 87 0.47 9.76 3.38
N ILE A 88 -0.29 8.70 3.09
CA ILE A 88 -0.05 7.80 1.98
C ILE A 88 -0.88 8.28 0.79
N LEU A 89 -0.27 8.31 -0.38
CA LEU A 89 -0.94 8.60 -1.64
C LEU A 89 -0.90 7.35 -2.51
N GLU A 90 -2.06 6.90 -2.98
CA GLU A 90 -2.16 5.80 -3.94
C GLU A 90 -2.53 6.37 -5.32
N PHE A 91 -1.77 5.99 -6.35
CA PHE A 91 -1.93 6.53 -7.70
C PHE A 91 -2.53 5.49 -8.63
N ARG A 92 -3.56 5.88 -9.38
CA ARG A 92 -4.25 4.98 -10.33
C ARG A 92 -4.58 5.71 -11.62
N ILE A 93 -4.40 5.02 -12.75
CA ILE A 93 -4.86 5.49 -14.06
C ILE A 93 -6.26 4.96 -14.27
N ILE A 94 -7.18 5.84 -14.62
CA ILE A 94 -8.51 5.48 -15.10
C ILE A 94 -8.50 5.66 -16.62
N GLN A 95 -8.55 4.54 -17.32
CA GLN A 95 -8.57 4.48 -18.77
C GLN A 95 -10.00 4.12 -19.22
N PHE A 96 -10.54 4.90 -20.15
CA PHE A 96 -11.82 4.60 -20.79
C PHE A 96 -11.55 4.07 -22.18
N ASP A 97 -12.04 2.86 -22.45
CA ASP A 97 -12.07 2.33 -23.80
C ASP A 97 -13.39 2.75 -24.45
N VAL A 98 -13.29 3.66 -25.43
CA VAL A 98 -14.43 4.15 -26.20
C VAL A 98 -15.00 3.06 -27.11
N VAL A 99 -14.16 2.14 -27.58
CA VAL A 99 -14.57 1.06 -28.50
C VAL A 99 -15.36 0.00 -27.76
N GLU A 100 -14.87 -0.42 -26.59
CA GLU A 100 -15.51 -1.46 -25.79
C GLU A 100 -16.54 -0.91 -24.79
N ASN A 101 -16.68 0.43 -24.70
CA ASN A 101 -17.47 1.12 -23.67
C ASN A 101 -17.14 0.57 -22.26
N SER A 102 -15.84 0.35 -22.04
CA SER A 102 -15.30 -0.25 -20.83
C SER A 102 -14.40 0.76 -20.10
N CYS A 103 -14.18 0.51 -18.82
CA CYS A 103 -13.30 1.32 -17.99
C CYS A 103 -12.27 0.37 -17.38
N HIS A 104 -11.01 0.78 -17.34
CA HIS A 104 -9.93 0.03 -16.72
C HIS A 104 -9.26 0.90 -15.66
N ILE A 105 -8.95 0.29 -14.52
CA ILE A 105 -8.19 0.94 -13.46
C ILE A 105 -6.85 0.23 -13.35
N ILE A 106 -5.78 1.00 -13.48
CA ILE A 106 -4.40 0.52 -13.38
C ILE A 106 -3.75 1.18 -12.17
N ASN A 107 -3.37 0.37 -11.18
CA ASN A 107 -2.61 0.87 -10.03
C ASN A 107 -1.16 1.13 -10.46
N ILE A 108 -0.68 2.35 -10.25
CA ILE A 108 0.69 2.75 -10.63
C ILE A 108 1.68 2.51 -9.49
N GLY A 109 1.27 2.86 -8.27
CA GLY A 109 2.14 2.78 -7.09
C GLY A 109 1.63 3.61 -5.94
N THR A 110 2.45 3.69 -4.90
CA THR A 110 2.14 4.41 -3.66
C THR A 110 3.31 5.27 -3.21
N THR A 111 3.05 6.49 -2.75
CA THR A 111 4.04 7.36 -2.12
C THR A 111 3.63 7.74 -0.71
N ARG A 112 4.58 8.31 0.04
CA ARG A 112 4.35 8.86 1.38
C ARG A 112 4.92 10.26 1.46
N SER A 113 4.25 11.13 2.22
CA SER A 113 4.70 12.51 2.41
C SER A 113 5.89 12.63 3.36
N ASP A 114 6.08 11.66 4.26
CA ASP A 114 7.08 11.71 5.34
C ASP A 114 8.35 10.90 5.06
N ILE A 115 8.24 9.84 4.26
CA ILE A 115 9.35 8.93 3.95
C ILE A 115 9.41 8.65 2.46
N SER A 116 10.63 8.44 1.95
CA SER A 116 10.79 7.98 0.58
C SER A 116 10.28 6.55 0.43
N THR A 117 9.58 6.30 -0.66
CA THR A 117 9.03 4.99 -1.03
C THR A 117 9.68 4.45 -2.29
N ASN A 118 9.55 3.14 -2.52
CA ASN A 118 10.13 2.50 -3.71
C ASN A 118 9.52 3.01 -5.02
N ASP A 119 8.27 3.50 -4.98
CA ASP A 119 7.53 3.94 -6.16
C ASP A 119 7.69 5.44 -6.44
N ASP A 120 8.44 6.19 -5.61
CA ASP A 120 8.66 7.63 -5.78
C ASP A 120 9.17 7.98 -7.18
N ASN A 121 10.05 7.13 -7.73
CA ASN A 121 10.67 7.29 -9.04
C ASN A 121 9.86 6.68 -10.19
N ALA A 122 8.68 6.11 -9.93
CA ALA A 122 7.81 5.60 -10.99
C ALA A 122 7.27 6.79 -11.80
N SER A 123 7.48 6.76 -13.11
CA SER A 123 7.02 7.80 -14.03
C SER A 123 5.70 7.45 -14.70
N LEU A 124 4.98 8.46 -15.17
CA LEU A 124 3.79 8.28 -16.02
C LEU A 124 4.12 7.49 -17.30
N GLU A 125 5.32 7.68 -17.86
CA GLU A 125 5.85 6.91 -18.98
C GLU A 125 5.94 5.42 -18.66
N ARG A 126 6.55 5.07 -17.51
CA ARG A 126 6.66 3.68 -17.06
C ARG A 126 5.29 3.04 -16.81
N ALA A 127 4.33 3.84 -16.38
CA ALA A 127 2.95 3.44 -16.16
C ALA A 127 2.12 3.31 -17.45
N LYS A 128 2.70 3.65 -18.62
CA LYS A 128 2.00 3.73 -19.92
C LYS A 128 0.78 4.65 -19.87
N PHE A 129 0.94 5.82 -19.25
CA PHE A 129 -0.10 6.83 -19.23
C PHE A 129 -0.27 7.44 -20.62
N ASP A 130 -1.49 7.40 -21.15
CA ASP A 130 -1.87 8.09 -22.39
C ASP A 130 -2.58 9.41 -22.07
N PRO A 131 -2.20 10.54 -22.72
CA PRO A 131 -2.93 11.79 -22.61
C PRO A 131 -4.40 11.62 -22.96
N GLY A 132 -5.29 11.98 -22.04
CA GLY A 132 -6.74 11.74 -22.13
C GLY A 132 -7.26 10.78 -21.07
N ASN A 133 -6.40 9.91 -20.54
CA ASN A 133 -6.70 9.14 -19.35
C ASN A 133 -6.81 10.06 -18.12
N PHE A 134 -7.57 9.63 -17.12
CA PHE A 134 -7.63 10.34 -15.85
C PHE A 134 -6.65 9.75 -14.84
N LEU A 135 -6.18 10.59 -13.94
CA LEU A 135 -5.39 10.17 -12.78
C LEU A 135 -6.27 10.26 -11.53
N GLU A 136 -6.30 9.19 -10.75
CA GLU A 136 -6.93 9.14 -9.44
C GLU A 136 -5.82 9.09 -8.39
N ILE A 137 -5.88 9.98 -7.40
CA ILE A 137 -4.98 10.01 -6.25
C ILE A 137 -5.82 9.86 -4.98
N VAL A 138 -5.62 8.73 -4.30
CA VAL A 138 -6.28 8.45 -3.02
C VAL A 138 -5.35 8.87 -1.90
N VAL A 139 -5.75 9.88 -1.14
CA VAL A 139 -5.02 10.41 0.01
C VAL A 139 -5.54 9.75 1.29
N LYS A 140 -4.65 9.08 2.02
CA LYS A 140 -4.95 8.36 3.26
C LYS A 140 -4.08 8.91 4.39
N PRO A 141 -4.65 9.38 5.51
CA PRO A 141 -3.86 9.74 6.68
C PRO A 141 -3.23 8.49 7.27
N VAL A 142 -1.96 8.59 7.67
CA VAL A 142 -1.29 7.54 8.45
C VAL A 142 -1.66 7.75 9.91
N GLU A 143 -2.36 6.78 10.51
CA GLU A 143 -2.57 6.79 11.94
C GLU A 143 -1.21 6.58 12.63
N ILE A 144 -0.75 7.60 13.35
CA ILE A 144 0.39 7.45 14.25
C ILE A 144 -0.10 6.56 15.38
N ILE A 145 0.28 5.29 15.35
CA ILE A 145 0.15 4.42 16.52
C ILE A 145 1.03 5.07 17.59
N LYS A 146 0.41 5.84 18.48
CA LYS A 146 1.06 6.28 19.70
C LYS A 146 1.43 5.00 20.42
N GLN A 147 2.72 4.66 20.43
CA GLN A 147 3.24 3.73 21.42
C GLN A 147 2.96 4.42 22.75
N THR A 148 1.83 4.10 23.38
CA THR A 148 1.70 4.26 24.81
C THR A 148 2.84 3.48 25.39
N GLU A 149 3.83 4.19 25.92
CA GLU A 149 4.77 3.64 26.87
C GLU A 149 3.93 2.90 27.91
N ASP A 150 3.92 1.57 27.84
CA ASP A 150 3.42 0.74 28.92
C ASP A 150 4.29 1.08 30.12
N LYS A 151 3.77 1.97 30.97
CA LYS A 151 4.23 2.07 32.36
C LYS A 151 4.09 0.67 32.93
N SER A 152 5.23 0.02 33.08
CA SER A 152 5.45 -1.21 33.81
C SER A 152 4.68 -1.18 35.13
N PHE A 153 3.52 -1.84 35.14
CA PHE A 153 2.91 -2.29 36.39
C PHE A 153 3.77 -3.45 36.89
N ASN A 154 4.63 -3.17 37.87
CA ASN A 154 5.21 -4.17 38.75
C ASN A 154 4.06 -4.90 39.46
N ASN A 155 3.62 -6.03 38.91
CA ASN A 155 2.85 -7.01 39.66
C ASN A 155 3.82 -8.11 40.12
N ASP A 156 4.46 -7.84 41.25
CA ASP A 156 4.89 -8.88 42.17
C ASP A 156 3.69 -9.75 42.53
N THR A 157 3.56 -10.91 41.88
CA THR A 157 2.78 -12.02 42.43
C THR A 157 3.35 -13.33 41.92
N SER A 158 4.53 -13.67 42.44
CA SER A 158 5.05 -15.03 42.55
C SER A 158 4.09 -15.89 43.39
N ARG A 159 2.96 -16.31 42.78
CA ARG A 159 2.08 -17.33 43.35
C ARG A 159 2.60 -18.72 43.01
N ASN A 160 3.55 -19.12 43.84
CA ASN A 160 3.76 -20.44 44.42
C ASN A 160 2.79 -21.56 43.94
N TYR A 161 3.17 -22.30 42.89
CA TYR A 161 2.58 -23.59 42.52
C TYR A 161 3.48 -24.71 43.04
N ASP A 162 3.49 -24.94 44.35
CA ASP A 162 4.20 -26.08 44.92
C ASP A 162 3.53 -26.58 46.21
N SER A 163 2.33 -27.15 46.09
CA SER A 163 1.65 -27.70 47.28
C SER A 163 0.65 -28.83 47.04
N HIS A 164 0.87 -29.76 46.10
CA HIS A 164 0.06 -30.99 46.02
C HIS A 164 0.85 -32.28 45.83
N ARG A 165 2.10 -32.34 46.31
CA ARG A 165 2.82 -33.60 46.47
C ARG A 165 2.84 -34.01 47.94
N LYS A 166 1.97 -34.97 48.30
CA LYS A 166 2.13 -36.04 49.32
C LYS A 166 0.81 -36.37 50.01
N ARG A 167 0.23 -37.53 49.69
CA ARG A 167 -0.31 -38.45 50.72
C ARG A 167 -0.05 -39.89 50.28
N THR A 168 0.70 -40.59 51.12
CA THR A 168 1.11 -41.99 50.98
C THR A 168 0.39 -42.77 52.09
N TYR A 169 -0.32 -43.84 51.69
CA TYR A 169 -0.70 -45.08 52.39
C TYR A 169 -1.18 -45.08 53.86
N SER A 170 -2.36 -45.70 54.11
CA SER A 170 -2.50 -47.00 54.81
C SER A 170 -3.94 -47.34 55.23
N ASN A 171 -4.30 -48.61 55.02
CA ASN A 171 -5.20 -49.49 55.77
C ASN A 171 -6.63 -49.05 56.14
N ARG A 172 -7.63 -49.70 55.50
CA ARG A 172 -8.80 -50.22 56.23
C ARG A 172 -9.39 -51.45 55.53
N SER A 173 -9.52 -52.52 56.31
CA SER A 173 -9.96 -53.86 55.97
C SER A 173 -11.48 -54.03 55.88
N GLU A 174 -11.85 -54.99 55.03
CA GLU A 174 -12.93 -56.00 55.11
C GLU A 174 -14.43 -55.64 55.03
N ASP A 175 -15.04 -56.34 54.06
CA ASP A 175 -16.36 -56.98 53.99
C ASP A 175 -17.65 -56.15 53.82
N TYR A 176 -18.26 -56.23 52.62
CA TYR A 176 -19.47 -57.05 52.37
C TYR A 176 -19.80 -57.14 50.86
N SER A 177 -20.06 -58.38 50.43
CA SER A 177 -20.75 -58.89 49.24
C SER A 177 -21.38 -57.95 48.19
N GLY A 178 -21.19 -58.30 46.90
CA GLY A 178 -22.33 -58.48 45.99
C GLY A 178 -22.25 -57.85 44.58
N LYS A 179 -22.21 -58.75 43.58
CA LYS A 179 -22.76 -58.62 42.21
C LYS A 179 -21.97 -57.86 41.13
N ARG A 180 -21.25 -58.70 40.36
CA ARG A 180 -20.99 -58.66 38.90
C ARG A 180 -21.83 -57.65 38.11
N PHE A 181 -21.16 -56.86 37.26
CA PHE A 181 -21.43 -56.78 35.83
C PHE A 181 -20.12 -56.53 35.05
N LYS A 182 -19.89 -57.36 34.04
CA LYS A 182 -18.79 -57.28 33.06
C LYS A 182 -19.12 -56.22 32.01
N TYR A 183 -18.18 -55.34 31.70
CA TYR A 183 -17.97 -54.85 30.32
C TYR A 183 -16.47 -54.60 30.14
N ASN A 184 -15.87 -55.41 29.26
CA ASN A 184 -14.51 -55.21 28.77
C ASN A 184 -14.53 -54.06 27.76
N ASP A 185 -13.66 -53.08 27.95
CA ASP A 185 -13.37 -52.06 26.93
C ASP A 185 -11.90 -52.25 26.52
N ASP A 186 -11.71 -53.03 25.45
CA ASP A 186 -10.42 -53.26 24.82
C ASP A 186 -10.09 -52.08 23.91
N ARG A 187 -9.03 -51.36 24.28
CA ARG A 187 -8.37 -50.38 23.43
C ARG A 187 -7.88 -51.06 22.15
N ASN A 188 -8.11 -50.44 20.99
CA ASN A 188 -7.21 -50.62 19.86
C ASN A 188 -7.12 -49.36 18.99
N PHE A 189 -5.91 -48.80 18.95
CA PHE A 189 -5.45 -47.85 17.94
C PHE A 189 -5.53 -48.50 16.56
N ASN A 190 -5.94 -47.75 15.53
CA ASN A 190 -5.34 -47.84 14.19
C ASN A 190 -5.72 -46.67 13.27
N ASN A 191 -4.67 -46.10 12.68
CA ASN A 191 -4.65 -45.14 11.58
C ASN A 191 -5.54 -45.55 10.39
N ARG A 192 -6.40 -44.65 9.89
CA ARG A 192 -6.81 -44.63 8.48
C ARG A 192 -7.06 -43.21 7.96
N LYS A 193 -6.07 -42.74 7.19
CA LYS A 193 -6.16 -42.06 5.89
C LYS A 193 -7.60 -41.96 5.33
N ILE A 194 -8.07 -40.74 5.04
CA ILE A 194 -9.22 -40.51 4.16
C ILE A 194 -8.78 -39.57 3.03
N GLU A 195 -8.53 -40.17 1.87
CA GLU A 195 -8.42 -39.53 0.56
C GLU A 195 -9.77 -39.66 -0.16
N TYR A 196 -10.17 -38.56 -0.80
CA TYR A 196 -11.10 -38.35 -1.93
C TYR A 196 -12.34 -39.24 -2.09
N LEU A 197 -13.50 -38.61 -2.29
CA LEU A 197 -14.40 -38.97 -3.40
C LEU A 197 -15.28 -37.81 -3.86
N LEU A 198 -15.27 -37.62 -5.18
CA LEU A 198 -16.14 -36.78 -5.98
C LEU A 198 -17.63 -37.03 -5.68
N SER A 199 -18.45 -35.98 -5.71
CA SER A 199 -19.84 -36.13 -6.13
C SER A 199 -20.19 -35.10 -7.20
N LYS A 200 -20.58 -35.64 -8.35
CA LYS A 200 -21.09 -34.95 -9.53
C LYS A 200 -22.50 -34.41 -9.24
N GLY A 201 -22.75 -33.19 -9.74
CA GLY A 201 -23.89 -32.85 -10.58
C GLY A 201 -25.29 -32.84 -9.96
N ARG A 202 -25.92 -31.66 -9.96
CA ARG A 202 -27.36 -31.52 -10.19
C ARG A 202 -27.63 -30.30 -11.09
N ARG A 203 -28.14 -30.59 -12.29
CA ARG A 203 -28.85 -29.62 -13.14
C ARG A 203 -30.23 -29.39 -12.51
N TYR A 204 -30.68 -28.15 -12.47
CA TYR A 204 -32.10 -27.83 -12.29
C TYR A 204 -32.74 -27.55 -13.65
N ARG A 205 -33.97 -28.04 -13.76
CA ARG A 205 -34.89 -27.91 -14.90
C ARG A 205 -35.26 -26.46 -15.18
#